data_AF-A0A699UVP6-F1
#
_entry.id   AF-A0A699UVP6-F1
#
_cell.length_a   1.000
_cell.length_b   1.000
_cell.length_c   1.000
_cell.angle_alpha   90.00
_cell.angle_beta   90.00
_cell.angle_gamma   90.00
#
_symmetry.space_group_name_H-M   'P 1'
#
loop_
_entity.id
_entity.type
_entity.pdbx_description
1 polymer ?
#
loop_
_entity_poly.entity_id
_entity_poly.type
_entity_poly.pdbx_seq_one_letter_code
_entity_poly.pdbx_strand_id
1 'polypeptide(L)'
;MVKFATCTLLDAALTWWNSQIRSLGPDAYSMAWEVLKKKIMDKYCSQGEIKKLEIKLWNLKVKGNDVPVYTERFQNLTLICTKFVANKTEKIDKYVGELPDNIYGSVKPSKPKTLDETIELANDLMDQKLRTYTERQTNNKRKADDSFRNNHGH
;
A
#
# COMPACT_ATOMS: atom_id res chain seq x y z
N MET A 1 -21.32 14.47 -8.47
CA MET A 1 -19.86 14.21 -8.44
C MET A 1 -19.14 14.65 -9.71
N VAL A 2 -19.58 14.21 -10.91
CA VAL A 2 -18.97 14.61 -12.20
C VAL A 2 -18.81 16.12 -12.37
N LYS A 3 -19.89 16.90 -12.17
CA LYS A 3 -19.85 18.38 -12.24
C LYS A 3 -18.77 19.01 -11.38
N PHE A 4 -18.60 18.54 -10.14
CA PHE A 4 -17.61 19.08 -9.21
C PHE A 4 -16.19 18.70 -9.61
N ALA A 5 -15.95 17.45 -10.00
CA ALA A 5 -14.64 16.98 -10.44
C ALA A 5 -14.17 17.69 -11.72
N THR A 6 -15.09 18.04 -12.62
CA THR A 6 -14.71 18.72 -13.87
C THR A 6 -14.29 20.17 -13.65
N CYS A 7 -14.68 20.79 -12.54
CA CYS A 7 -14.25 22.15 -12.18
C CYS A 7 -12.77 22.22 -11.76
N THR A 8 -12.14 21.09 -11.43
CA THR A 8 -10.72 21.06 -11.06
C THR A 8 -9.80 20.82 -12.27
N LEU A 9 -10.37 20.57 -13.46
CA LEU A 9 -9.59 20.38 -14.67
C LEU A 9 -9.04 21.72 -15.15
N LEU A 10 -7.75 21.73 -15.50
CA LEU A 10 -7.03 22.89 -15.99
C LEU A 10 -6.40 22.59 -17.36
N ASP A 11 -6.09 23.65 -18.10
CA ASP A 11 -5.35 23.61 -19.37
C ASP A 11 -5.84 22.53 -20.35
N ALA A 12 -4.95 21.64 -20.79
CA ALA A 12 -5.25 20.57 -21.73
C ALA A 12 -6.38 19.64 -21.26
N ALA A 13 -6.52 19.44 -19.95
CA ALA A 13 -7.58 18.62 -19.38
C ALA A 13 -8.96 19.29 -19.47
N LEU A 14 -9.01 20.61 -19.27
CA LEU A 14 -10.22 21.39 -19.47
C LEU A 14 -10.61 21.44 -20.95
N THR A 15 -9.65 21.67 -21.85
CA THR A 15 -9.89 21.65 -23.31
C THR A 15 -10.46 20.30 -23.77
N TRP A 16 -9.89 19.20 -23.28
CA TRP A 16 -10.39 17.86 -23.58
C TRP A 16 -11.81 17.64 -23.04
N TRP A 17 -12.10 18.05 -21.80
CA TRP A 17 -13.45 17.90 -21.23
C TRP A 17 -14.50 18.71 -21.99
N ASN A 18 -14.18 19.93 -22.41
CA ASN A 18 -15.05 20.74 -23.26
C ASN A 18 -15.37 20.05 -24.59
N SER A 19 -14.40 19.33 -25.17
CA SER A 19 -14.65 18.48 -26.34
C SER A 19 -15.59 17.31 -26.04
N GLN A 20 -15.53 16.71 -24.85
CA GLN A 20 -16.47 15.65 -24.44
C GLN A 20 -17.89 16.20 -24.27
N ILE A 21 -18.06 17.37 -23.67
CA ILE A 21 -19.37 18.05 -23.56
C ILE A 21 -19.94 18.32 -24.96
N ARG A 22 -19.12 18.80 -25.91
CA ARG A 22 -19.60 19.06 -27.27
C ARG A 22 -20.06 17.78 -27.99
N SER A 23 -19.42 16.65 -27.71
CA SER A 23 -19.77 15.36 -28.33
C SER A 23 -20.96 14.67 -27.67
N LEU A 24 -21.12 14.79 -26.35
CA LEU A 24 -22.12 14.06 -25.56
C LEU A 24 -23.33 14.93 -25.19
N GLY A 25 -23.24 16.24 -25.39
CA GLY A 25 -24.31 17.18 -25.06
C GLY A 25 -24.61 17.26 -23.55
N PRO A 26 -25.85 17.61 -23.18
CA PRO A 26 -26.29 17.70 -21.77
C PRO A 26 -26.05 16.41 -20.96
N ASP A 27 -26.08 15.25 -21.63
CA ASP A 27 -25.90 13.94 -21.00
C ASP A 27 -24.48 13.70 -20.49
N ALA A 28 -23.50 14.52 -20.91
CA ALA A 28 -22.14 14.48 -20.39
C ALA A 28 -22.09 14.61 -18.86
N TYR A 29 -22.97 15.42 -18.26
CA TYR A 29 -23.01 15.60 -16.81
C TYR A 29 -23.82 14.52 -16.08
N SER A 30 -24.63 13.78 -16.82
CA SER A 30 -25.43 12.65 -16.33
C SER A 30 -24.62 11.34 -16.28
N MET A 31 -23.40 11.32 -16.83
CA MET A 31 -22.57 10.11 -16.81
C MET A 31 -22.19 9.69 -15.39
N ALA A 32 -22.05 8.37 -15.19
CA ALA A 32 -21.56 7.84 -13.92
C ALA A 32 -20.10 8.25 -13.67
N TRP A 33 -19.75 8.46 -12.40
CA TRP A 33 -18.38 8.83 -11.99
C TRP A 33 -17.32 7.85 -12.50
N GLU A 34 -17.62 6.54 -12.45
CA GLU A 34 -16.71 5.50 -12.94
C GLU A 34 -16.42 5.62 -14.45
N VAL A 35 -17.40 6.10 -15.24
CA VAL A 35 -17.22 6.33 -16.68
C VAL A 35 -16.30 7.53 -16.92
N LEU A 36 -16.48 8.63 -16.17
CA LEU A 36 -15.59 9.79 -16.24
C LEU A 36 -14.16 9.41 -15.83
N LYS A 37 -14.01 8.72 -14.70
CA LYS A 37 -12.73 8.24 -14.18
C LYS A 37 -12.00 7.39 -15.22
N LYS A 38 -12.72 6.45 -15.85
CA LYS A 38 -12.20 5.63 -16.94
C LYS A 38 -11.75 6.48 -18.14
N LYS A 39 -12.57 7.44 -18.60
CA LYS A 39 -12.21 8.33 -19.72
C LYS A 39 -10.95 9.16 -19.45
N ILE A 40 -10.81 9.68 -18.23
CA ILE A 40 -9.62 10.43 -17.82
C ILE A 40 -8.40 9.49 -17.82
N MET A 41 -8.51 8.30 -17.24
CA MET A 41 -7.42 7.32 -17.26
C MET A 41 -7.04 6.91 -18.69
N ASP A 42 -8.01 6.63 -19.56
CA ASP A 42 -7.72 6.23 -20.94
C ASP A 42 -7.07 7.36 -21.75
N LYS A 43 -7.36 8.63 -21.43
CA LYS A 43 -6.77 9.80 -22.10
C LYS A 43 -5.37 10.14 -21.60
N TYR A 44 -5.12 10.03 -20.30
CA TYR A 44 -3.92 10.57 -19.65
C TYR A 44 -2.99 9.53 -19.07
N CYS A 45 -3.45 8.29 -18.84
CA CYS A 45 -2.60 7.19 -18.39
C CYS A 45 -2.31 6.27 -19.58
N SER A 46 -1.10 6.36 -20.14
CA SER A 46 -0.75 5.47 -21.23
C SER A 46 -0.71 4.02 -20.75
N GLN A 47 -1.16 3.09 -21.59
CA GLN A 47 -1.04 1.66 -21.28
C GLN A 47 0.41 1.23 -21.03
N GLY A 48 1.38 1.90 -21.66
CA GLY A 48 2.80 1.65 -21.41
C GLY A 48 3.27 2.07 -20.02
N GLU A 49 2.79 3.20 -19.51
CA GLU A 49 3.10 3.64 -18.13
C GLU A 49 2.43 2.76 -17.10
N ILE A 50 1.18 2.37 -17.31
CA ILE A 50 0.47 1.42 -16.45
C ILE A 50 1.26 0.10 -16.38
N LYS A 51 1.69 -0.45 -17.53
CA LYS A 51 2.54 -1.66 -17.56
C LYS A 51 3.86 -1.50 -16.80
N LYS A 52 4.50 -0.33 -16.88
CA LYS A 52 5.72 -0.05 -16.08
C LYS A 52 5.43 -0.07 -14.58
N LEU A 53 4.28 0.47 -14.16
CA LEU A 53 3.86 0.44 -12.75
C LEU A 53 3.50 -0.98 -12.30
N GLU A 54 2.88 -1.79 -13.15
CA GLU A 54 2.60 -3.20 -12.88
C GLU A 54 3.89 -3.99 -12.68
N ILE A 55 4.89 -3.80 -13.54
CA ILE A 55 6.22 -4.41 -13.38
C ILE A 55 6.87 -3.95 -12.06
N LYS A 56 6.75 -2.67 -11.70
CA LYS A 56 7.24 -2.16 -10.40
C LYS A 56 6.52 -2.80 -9.22
N LEU A 57 5.21 -3.03 -9.30
CA LEU A 57 4.42 -3.69 -8.26
C LEU A 57 4.87 -5.15 -8.07
N TRP A 58 5.07 -5.89 -9.16
CA TRP A 58 5.53 -7.29 -9.09
C TRP A 58 6.94 -7.41 -8.51
N ASN A 59 7.83 -6.48 -8.86
CA ASN A 59 9.19 -6.43 -8.35
C ASN A 59 9.31 -5.72 -6.99
N LEU A 60 8.20 -5.25 -6.40
CA LEU A 60 8.22 -4.61 -5.10
C LEU A 60 8.55 -5.66 -4.03
N LYS A 61 9.54 -5.35 -3.19
CA LYS A 61 9.98 -6.18 -2.06
C LYS A 61 10.14 -5.31 -0.82
N VAL A 62 9.92 -5.88 0.35
CA VAL A 62 10.25 -5.21 1.62
C VAL A 62 11.77 -5.04 1.70
N LYS A 63 12.22 -3.83 2.04
CA LYS A 63 13.65 -3.54 2.25
C LYS A 63 13.93 -3.50 3.74
N GLY A 64 14.78 -4.41 4.23
CA GLY A 64 15.05 -4.55 5.65
C GLY A 64 13.77 -4.91 6.41
N ASN A 65 13.45 -4.12 7.43
CA ASN A 65 12.26 -4.32 8.27
C ASN A 65 11.22 -3.20 8.10
N ASP A 66 11.28 -2.41 7.03
CA ASP A 66 10.37 -1.27 6.81
C ASP A 66 9.07 -1.72 6.10
N VAL A 67 8.22 -2.39 6.87
CA VAL A 67 6.87 -2.80 6.44
C VAL A 67 5.98 -1.59 6.11
N PRO A 68 5.96 -0.50 6.90
CA PRO A 68 5.12 0.67 6.59
C PRO A 68 5.41 1.30 5.22
N VAL A 69 6.69 1.52 4.88
CA VAL A 69 7.05 2.08 3.57
C VAL A 69 6.70 1.14 2.42
N TYR A 70 6.83 -0.17 2.62
CA TYR A 70 6.37 -1.16 1.65
C TYR A 70 4.85 -1.09 1.45
N THR A 71 4.07 -1.04 2.54
CA THR A 71 2.61 -0.97 2.52
C THR A 71 2.11 0.24 1.75
N GLU A 72 2.65 1.42 2.05
CA GLU A 72 2.26 2.65 1.38
C GLU A 72 2.51 2.55 -0.14
N ARG A 73 3.69 2.06 -0.54
CA ARG A 73 4.02 1.86 -1.95
C ARG A 73 3.15 0.82 -2.62
N PHE A 74 2.86 -0.28 -1.93
CA PHE A 74 2.00 -1.36 -2.43
C PHE A 74 0.58 -0.87 -2.68
N GLN A 75 -0.01 -0.13 -1.73
CA GLN A 75 -1.35 0.44 -1.86
C GLN A 75 -1.42 1.46 -2.98
N ASN A 76 -0.44 2.36 -3.08
CA ASN A 76 -0.36 3.36 -4.16
C ASN A 76 -0.27 2.71 -5.55
N LEU A 77 0.60 1.71 -5.72
CA LEU A 77 0.74 1.00 -6.99
C LEU A 77 -0.52 0.18 -7.32
N THR A 78 -1.13 -0.48 -6.34
CA THR A 78 -2.36 -1.26 -6.51
C THR A 78 -3.55 -0.37 -6.88
N LEU A 79 -3.63 0.83 -6.33
CA LEU A 79 -4.67 1.81 -6.63
C LEU A 79 -4.61 2.28 -8.09
N ILE A 80 -3.40 2.43 -8.65
CA ILE A 80 -3.22 2.83 -10.05
C ILE A 80 -3.41 1.63 -10.99
N CYS A 81 -2.90 0.46 -10.60
CA CYS A 81 -2.97 -0.78 -11.38
C CYS A 81 -4.31 -1.52 -11.22
N THR A 82 -5.43 -0.80 -11.30
CA THR A 82 -6.79 -1.33 -11.04
C THR A 82 -7.18 -2.53 -11.92
N LYS A 83 -6.64 -2.62 -13.13
CA LYS A 83 -6.89 -3.74 -14.06
C LYS A 83 -6.04 -4.97 -13.78
N PHE A 84 -4.86 -4.82 -13.17
CA PHE A 84 -3.89 -5.91 -13.03
C PHE A 84 -4.05 -6.73 -11.77
N VAL A 85 -4.53 -6.11 -10.68
CA VAL A 85 -4.89 -6.85 -9.47
C VAL A 85 -6.40 -6.75 -9.28
N ALA A 86 -7.15 -7.34 -10.21
CA ALA A 86 -8.60 -7.42 -10.12
C ALA A 86 -9.03 -8.39 -9.00
N ASN A 87 -8.18 -9.35 -8.65
CA ASN A 87 -8.45 -10.38 -7.66
C ASN A 87 -7.97 -9.96 -6.26
N LYS A 88 -8.89 -9.98 -5.29
CA LYS A 88 -8.60 -9.68 -3.87
C LYS A 88 -7.60 -10.66 -3.27
N THR A 89 -7.68 -11.93 -3.63
CA THR A 89 -6.79 -12.99 -3.11
C THR A 89 -5.37 -12.82 -3.62
N GLU A 90 -5.21 -12.51 -4.92
CA GLU A 90 -3.88 -12.23 -5.49
C GLU A 90 -3.21 -11.01 -4.87
N LYS A 91 -3.99 -9.97 -4.48
CA LYS A 91 -3.45 -8.83 -3.71
C LYS A 91 -2.85 -9.29 -2.39
N ILE A 92 -3.61 -10.08 -1.65
CA ILE A 92 -3.19 -10.59 -0.34
C ILE A 92 -1.97 -11.49 -0.50
N ASP A 93 -2.00 -12.44 -1.43
CA ASP A 93 -0.89 -13.37 -1.68
C ASP A 93 0.39 -12.63 -2.09
N LYS A 94 0.28 -11.64 -2.99
CA LYS A 94 1.44 -10.83 -3.37
C LYS A 94 1.98 -10.02 -2.20
N TYR A 95 1.09 -9.42 -1.41
CA TYR A 95 1.50 -8.64 -0.25
C TYR A 95 2.24 -9.53 0.76
N VAL A 96 1.62 -10.66 1.15
CA VAL A 96 2.17 -11.65 2.10
C VAL A 96 3.48 -12.24 1.59
N GLY A 97 3.58 -12.54 0.29
CA GLY A 97 4.74 -13.21 -0.31
C GLY A 97 6.05 -12.42 -0.22
N GLU A 98 5.99 -11.11 0.00
CA GLU A 98 7.19 -10.26 0.14
C GLU A 98 7.45 -9.79 1.57
N LEU A 99 6.63 -10.23 2.53
CA LEU A 99 6.88 -9.93 3.93
C LEU A 99 8.17 -10.60 4.39
N PRO A 100 8.94 -9.98 5.30
CA PRO A 100 10.14 -10.62 5.83
C PRO A 100 9.80 -11.94 6.54
N ASP A 101 10.69 -12.93 6.44
CA ASP A 101 10.50 -14.29 6.98
C ASP A 101 10.07 -14.30 8.44
N ASN A 102 10.55 -13.30 9.18
CA ASN A 102 10.34 -13.15 10.60
C ASN A 102 8.85 -12.90 10.97
N ILE A 103 8.02 -12.36 10.06
CA ILE A 103 6.57 -12.17 10.24
C ILE A 103 5.76 -13.00 9.26
N TYR A 104 6.32 -13.36 8.08
CA TYR A 104 5.67 -14.20 7.09
C TYR A 104 5.13 -15.50 7.68
N GLY A 105 5.94 -16.18 8.51
CA GLY A 105 5.57 -17.43 9.17
C GLY A 105 4.38 -17.31 10.13
N SER A 106 4.05 -16.10 10.58
CA SER A 106 2.91 -15.82 11.46
C SER A 106 1.70 -15.29 10.69
N VAL A 107 1.93 -14.51 9.62
CA VAL A 107 0.86 -13.94 8.79
C VAL A 107 0.22 -14.99 7.89
N LYS A 108 0.99 -15.84 7.23
CA LYS A 108 0.43 -16.78 6.24
C LYS A 108 -0.58 -17.78 6.83
N PRO A 109 -0.35 -18.37 8.02
CA PRO A 109 -1.31 -19.29 8.64
C PRO A 109 -2.61 -18.63 9.11
N SER A 110 -2.61 -17.32 9.38
CA SER A 110 -3.82 -16.62 9.85
C SER A 110 -4.89 -16.45 8.75
N LYS A 111 -4.49 -16.64 7.49
CA LYS A 111 -5.37 -16.59 6.30
C LYS A 111 -6.25 -15.33 6.30
N PRO A 112 -5.63 -14.13 6.27
CA PRO A 112 -6.36 -12.87 6.31
C PRO A 112 -7.33 -12.79 5.11
N LYS A 113 -8.53 -12.26 5.35
CA LYS A 113 -9.60 -12.18 4.35
C LYS A 113 -9.55 -10.88 3.58
N THR A 114 -8.92 -9.85 4.14
CA THR A 114 -8.77 -8.52 3.55
C THR A 114 -7.31 -8.08 3.53
N LEU A 115 -6.98 -7.17 2.61
CA LEU A 115 -5.65 -6.57 2.58
C LEU A 115 -5.40 -5.74 3.86
N ASP A 116 -6.43 -5.06 4.37
CA ASP A 116 -6.33 -4.24 5.58
C ASP A 116 -6.04 -5.11 6.81
N GLU A 117 -6.73 -6.24 6.99
CA GLU A 117 -6.39 -7.23 8.03
C GLU A 117 -4.95 -7.74 7.90
N THR A 118 -4.48 -7.94 6.67
CA THR A 118 -3.11 -8.40 6.41
C THR A 118 -2.08 -7.34 6.83
N ILE A 119 -2.37 -6.07 6.54
CA ILE A 119 -1.52 -4.92 6.88
C ILE A 119 -1.48 -4.72 8.40
N GLU A 120 -2.64 -4.73 9.05
CA GLU A 120 -2.77 -4.59 10.50
C GLU A 120 -1.97 -5.69 11.22
N LEU A 121 -2.18 -6.95 10.82
CA LEU A 121 -1.44 -8.08 11.40
C LEU A 121 0.07 -7.97 11.18
N ALA A 122 0.52 -7.53 10.00
CA ALA A 122 1.94 -7.37 9.73
C ALA A 122 2.58 -6.27 10.60
N ASN A 123 1.86 -5.16 10.83
CA ASN A 123 2.32 -4.07 11.69
C ASN A 123 2.34 -4.49 13.17
N ASP A 124 1.29 -5.16 13.65
CA ASP A 124 1.22 -5.64 15.03
C ASP A 124 2.37 -6.60 15.38
N LEU A 125 2.67 -7.53 14.46
CA LEU A 125 3.78 -8.48 14.64
C LEU A 125 5.14 -7.78 14.64
N MET A 126 5.31 -6.73 13.83
CA MET A 126 6.51 -5.90 13.80
C MET A 126 6.70 -5.15 15.13
N ASP A 127 5.64 -4.51 15.62
CA ASP A 127 5.63 -3.80 16.90
C ASP A 127 5.89 -4.73 18.08
N GLN A 128 5.25 -5.91 18.07
CA GLN A 128 5.46 -6.93 19.10
C GLN A 128 6.93 -7.34 19.18
N LYS A 129 7.60 -7.54 18.04
CA LYS A 129 9.03 -7.88 18.03
C LYS A 129 9.91 -6.75 18.52
N LEU A 130 9.61 -5.51 18.17
CA LEU A 130 10.34 -4.34 18.65
C LEU A 130 10.23 -4.22 20.19
N ARG A 131 9.05 -4.46 20.74
CA ARG A 131 8.82 -4.50 22.19
C ARG A 131 9.63 -5.62 22.86
N THR A 132 9.55 -6.85 22.34
CA THR A 132 10.31 -8.00 22.89
C THR A 132 11.83 -7.77 22.85
N TYR A 133 12.35 -7.16 21.78
CA TYR A 133 13.77 -6.83 21.69
C TYR A 133 14.19 -5.82 22.77
N THR A 134 13.39 -4.77 22.97
CA THR A 134 13.61 -3.74 23.98
C THR A 134 13.56 -4.30 25.40
N GLU A 135 12.60 -5.18 25.69
CA GLU A 135 12.47 -5.88 26.98
C GLU A 135 13.69 -6.78 27.29
N ARG A 136 14.21 -7.49 26.28
CA ARG A 136 15.43 -8.30 26.45
C ARG A 136 16.65 -7.44 26.74
N GLN A 137 16.80 -6.32 26.04
CA GLN A 137 17.92 -5.39 26.26
C GLN A 137 17.88 -4.78 27.68
N THR A 138 16.71 -4.35 28.13
CA THR A 138 16.54 -3.79 29.48
C THR A 138 16.79 -4.82 30.57
N ASN A 139 16.33 -6.06 30.40
CA ASN A 139 16.60 -7.14 31.35
C ASN A 139 18.09 -7.53 31.37
N ASN A 140 18.76 -7.58 30.22
CA ASN A 140 20.20 -7.87 30.17
C ASN A 140 21.02 -6.77 30.84
N LYS A 141 20.65 -5.50 30.67
CA LYS A 141 21.29 -4.38 31.35
C LYS A 141 21.14 -4.46 32.87
N ARG A 142 19.93 -4.70 33.38
CA ARG A 142 19.69 -4.88 34.84
C ARG A 142 20.56 -5.98 35.43
N LYS A 143 20.64 -7.13 34.75
CA LYS A 143 21.48 -8.26 35.18
C LYS A 143 22.97 -7.93 35.19
N ALA A 144 23.44 -7.14 34.22
CA ALA A 144 24.84 -6.70 34.19
C ALA A 144 25.13 -5.77 35.38
N ASP A 145 24.28 -4.77 35.62
CA ASP A 145 24.43 -3.83 36.75
C ASP A 145 24.42 -4.55 38.11
N ASP A 146 23.53 -5.53 38.30
CA ASP A 146 23.48 -6.37 39.50
C ASP A 146 24.77 -7.18 39.71
N SER A 147 25.34 -7.73 38.62
CA SER A 147 26.59 -8.50 38.67
C SER A 147 27.81 -7.62 38.97
N PHE A 148 27.85 -6.36 38.50
CA PHE A 148 28.92 -5.41 38.83
C PHE A 148 28.86 -4.98 40.31
N ARG A 149 27.66 -4.77 40.85
CA ARG A 149 27.47 -4.40 42.27
C ARG A 149 27.91 -5.50 43.24
N ASN A 150 27.65 -6.76 42.90
CA ASN A 150 27.99 -7.88 43.78
C ASN A 150 29.50 -8.20 43.81
N ASN A 151 30.27 -7.79 42.80
CA ASN A 151 31.72 -8.06 42.71
C ASN A 151 32.61 -6.95 43.31
N HIS A 152 32.04 -5.83 43.76
CA HIS A 152 32.79 -4.72 44.39
C HIS A 152 32.58 -4.61 45.91
N GLY A 153 31.89 -5.58 46.52
CA GLY A 153 31.62 -5.66 47.95
C GLY A 153 32.44 -6.72 48.71
N HIS A 154 33.59 -7.14 48.19
CA HIS A 154 34.53 -8.03 48.88
C HIS A 154 35.89 -7.35 49.04
#